data_AF-A0A2Z6QFF0-F1
#
_entry.id   AF-A0A2Z6QFF0-F1
#
_cell.length_a   1.000
_cell.length_b   1.000
_cell.length_c   1.000
_cell.angle_alpha   90.00
_cell.angle_beta   90.00
_cell.angle_gamma   90.00
#
_symmetry.space_group_name_H-M   'P 1'
#
loop_
_entity.id
_entity.type
_entity.pdbx_description
1 polymer ?
#
loop_
_entity_poly.entity_id
_entity_poly.type
_entity_poly.pdbx_seq_one_letter_code
_entity_poly.pdbx_strand_id
1 'polypeptide(L)'
;MQTDKYAAFPNRESVFEVEEFYCCIEYFMVHNYKEKSIIVAYVQWTQQVLEDEWGTMFFKGYGAKQFIDVCVIDRCVGFLEVENLYYIIDKKVDDPDDSHLYISEEE
;
A
#
# COMPACT_ATOMS: atom_id res chain seq x y z
N MET A 1 -6.70 -6.13 4.06
CA MET A 1 -7.86 -5.46 4.67
C MET A 1 -9.11 -6.27 4.37
N GLN A 2 -10.12 -6.31 5.25
CA GLN A 2 -11.40 -6.95 4.92
C GLN A 2 -12.27 -5.99 4.12
N THR A 3 -12.67 -6.41 2.93
CA THR A 3 -13.53 -5.64 2.02
C THR A 3 -14.81 -6.41 1.78
N ASP A 4 -15.96 -5.73 1.77
CA ASP A 4 -17.21 -6.37 1.36
C ASP A 4 -17.31 -6.39 -0.17
N LYS A 5 -17.29 -7.60 -0.72
CA LYS A 5 -17.45 -7.88 -2.16
C LYS A 5 -18.72 -7.25 -2.74
N TYR A 6 -19.76 -7.10 -1.94
CA TYR A 6 -21.04 -6.56 -2.37
C TYR A 6 -21.34 -5.17 -1.82
N ALA A 7 -20.33 -4.43 -1.36
CA ALA A 7 -20.50 -3.06 -0.86
C ALA A 7 -21.24 -2.13 -1.83
N ALA A 8 -21.08 -2.35 -3.14
CA ALA A 8 -21.76 -1.57 -4.19
C ALA A 8 -23.25 -1.98 -4.40
N PHE A 9 -23.71 -3.08 -3.83
CA PHE A 9 -25.05 -3.66 -4.04
C PHE A 9 -25.84 -3.70 -2.74
N PRO A 10 -26.66 -2.66 -2.45
CA PRO A 10 -27.31 -2.48 -1.14
C PRO A 10 -28.30 -3.59 -0.75
N ASN A 11 -28.76 -4.41 -1.70
CA ASN A 11 -29.74 -5.47 -1.49
C ASN A 11 -29.11 -6.88 -1.41
N ARG A 12 -27.77 -7.00 -1.34
CA ARG A 12 -27.08 -8.27 -1.13
C ARG A 12 -26.55 -8.38 0.28
N GLU A 13 -26.56 -9.59 0.81
CA GLU A 13 -25.87 -9.88 2.06
C GLU A 13 -24.37 -9.64 1.89
N SER A 14 -23.78 -8.97 2.87
CA SER A 14 -22.35 -8.65 2.88
C SER A 14 -21.51 -9.92 2.86
N VAL A 15 -20.53 -9.98 1.97
CA VAL A 15 -19.55 -11.07 1.90
C VAL A 15 -18.16 -10.45 1.98
N PHE A 16 -17.49 -10.69 3.10
CA PHE A 16 -16.17 -10.13 3.36
C PHE A 16 -15.06 -11.01 2.81
N GLU A 17 -14.17 -10.41 2.04
CA GLU A 17 -12.93 -11.04 1.55
C GLU A 17 -11.71 -10.25 2.02
N VAL A 18 -10.59 -10.95 2.21
CA VAL A 18 -9.32 -10.30 2.56
C VAL A 18 -8.64 -9.93 1.26
N GLU A 19 -8.42 -8.64 1.08
CA GLU A 19 -7.80 -8.08 -0.11
C GLU A 19 -6.57 -7.25 0.27
N GLU A 20 -5.55 -7.30 -0.57
CA GLU A 20 -4.33 -6.49 -0.45
C GLU A 20 -4.52 -5.18 -1.20
N PHE A 21 -4.14 -4.07 -0.57
CA PHE A 21 -4.20 -2.74 -1.15
C PHE A 21 -2.81 -2.12 -1.14
N TYR A 22 -2.49 -1.41 -2.21
CA TYR A 22 -1.20 -0.76 -2.40
C TYR A 22 -1.41 0.75 -2.47
N CYS A 23 -0.48 1.50 -1.91
CA CYS A 23 -0.52 2.95 -1.94
C CYS A 23 0.89 3.53 -1.91
N CYS A 24 1.03 4.75 -2.43
CA CYS A 24 2.22 5.56 -2.26
C CYS A 24 2.03 6.46 -1.05
N ILE A 25 3.00 6.47 -0.13
CA ILE A 25 3.00 7.37 1.02
C ILE A 25 3.64 8.69 0.58
N GLU A 26 2.90 9.79 0.67
CA GLU A 26 3.43 11.12 0.35
C GLU A 26 4.11 11.76 1.56
N TYR A 27 3.50 11.66 2.74
CA TYR A 27 4.08 12.14 3.99
C TYR A 27 3.40 11.51 5.21
N PHE A 28 4.13 11.51 6.33
CA PHE A 28 3.60 11.15 7.63
C PHE A 28 3.28 12.40 8.45
N MET A 29 2.28 12.32 9.31
CA MET A 29 1.91 13.38 10.24
C MET A 29 1.57 12.80 11.60
N VAL A 30 2.00 13.47 12.66
CA VAL A 30 1.49 13.23 14.02
C VAL A 30 0.25 14.09 14.22
N HIS A 31 -0.88 13.45 14.50
CA HIS A 31 -2.14 14.11 14.80
C HIS A 31 -2.51 13.89 16.26
N ASN A 32 -2.82 14.98 16.97
CA ASN A 32 -3.27 14.93 18.36
C ASN A 32 -4.78 15.14 18.40
N TYR A 33 -5.51 14.11 18.83
CA TYR A 33 -6.96 14.17 18.98
C TYR A 33 -7.39 13.60 20.32
N LYS A 34 -8.14 14.39 21.10
CA LYS A 34 -8.62 13.99 22.45
C LYS A 34 -7.49 13.42 23.33
N GLU A 35 -6.39 14.16 23.40
CA GLU A 35 -5.19 13.80 24.22
C GLU A 35 -4.48 12.51 23.79
N LYS A 36 -4.83 11.94 22.63
CA LYS A 36 -4.11 10.83 22.01
C LYS A 36 -3.33 11.33 20.81
N SER A 37 -2.04 11.04 20.81
CA SER A 37 -1.18 11.21 19.63
C SER A 37 -1.29 9.96 18.78
N ILE A 38 -1.75 10.12 17.53
CA ILE A 38 -1.74 9.08 16.51
C ILE A 38 -0.83 9.49 15.38
N ILE A 39 -0.19 8.54 14.72
CA ILE A 39 0.57 8.78 13.50
C ILE A 39 -0.32 8.37 12.33
N VAL A 40 -0.50 9.28 11.38
CA VAL A 40 -1.24 9.03 10.16
C VAL A 40 -0.32 9.21 8.96
N ALA A 41 -0.55 8.40 7.92
CA ALA A 41 0.07 8.56 6.62
C ALA A 41 -0.94 9.21 5.67
N TYR A 42 -0.50 10.23 4.94
CA TYR A 42 -1.21 10.70 3.77
C TYR A 42 -0.76 9.87 2.57
N VAL A 43 -1.70 9.13 2.00
CA VAL A 43 -1.41 8.15 0.97
C VAL A 43 -2.21 8.43 -0.29
N GLN A 44 -1.63 8.05 -1.42
CA GLN A 44 -2.30 7.98 -2.70
C GLN A 44 -2.45 6.52 -3.10
N TRP A 45 -3.69 6.04 -3.18
CA TRP A 45 -3.99 4.65 -3.52
C TRP A 45 -3.57 4.33 -4.95
N THR A 46 -3.15 3.10 -5.22
CA THR A 46 -3.03 2.62 -6.60
C THR A 46 -4.43 2.38 -7.18
N GLN A 47 -4.54 2.37 -8.50
CA GLN A 47 -5.68 1.74 -9.15
C GLN A 47 -5.62 0.21 -8.97
N GLN A 48 -6.60 -0.50 -9.54
CA GLN A 48 -6.67 -1.94 -9.50
C GLN A 48 -5.32 -2.56 -9.89
N VAL A 49 -4.79 -3.39 -8.99
CA VAL A 49 -3.59 -4.18 -9.21
C VAL A 49 -3.97 -5.42 -10.01
N LEU A 50 -3.17 -5.71 -11.02
CA LEU A 50 -3.31 -6.85 -11.91
C LEU A 50 -2.04 -7.69 -11.85
N GLU A 51 -2.16 -8.95 -12.23
CA GLU A 51 -1.04 -9.88 -12.35
C GLU A 51 -0.73 -10.12 -13.83
N ASP A 52 0.54 -10.10 -14.20
CA ASP A 52 0.99 -10.44 -15.55
C ASP A 52 1.16 -11.95 -15.75
N GLU A 53 1.57 -12.35 -16.95
CA GLU A 53 1.77 -13.76 -17.31
C GLU A 53 2.95 -14.45 -16.58
N TRP A 54 3.78 -13.69 -15.85
CA TRP A 54 4.88 -14.19 -15.03
C TRP A 54 4.60 -14.13 -13.52
N GLY A 55 3.38 -13.73 -13.13
CA GLY A 55 3.00 -13.61 -11.72
C GLY A 55 3.42 -12.30 -11.07
N THR A 56 3.85 -11.31 -11.85
CA THR A 56 4.27 -10.00 -11.34
C THR A 56 3.07 -9.07 -11.22
N MET A 57 2.90 -8.47 -10.05
CA MET A 57 1.83 -7.51 -9.81
C MET A 57 2.18 -6.13 -10.39
N PHE A 58 1.22 -5.49 -11.05
CA PHE A 58 1.38 -4.16 -11.63
C PHE A 58 0.08 -3.34 -11.60
N PHE A 59 0.19 -2.01 -11.75
CA PHE A 59 -0.96 -1.10 -11.87
C PHE A 59 -0.71 0.01 -12.90
N LYS A 60 -1.77 0.65 -13.41
CA LYS A 60 -1.71 1.64 -14.52
C LYS A 60 -1.78 3.10 -14.10
N GLY A 61 -1.82 3.36 -12.80
CA GLY A 61 -1.83 4.71 -12.26
C GLY A 61 -2.41 4.78 -10.85
N TYR A 62 -2.54 6.01 -10.37
CA TYR A 62 -2.97 6.29 -9.02
C TYR A 62 -4.44 6.71 -8.96
N GLY A 63 -5.04 6.50 -7.79
CA GLY A 63 -6.41 6.84 -7.46
C GLY A 63 -6.51 7.95 -6.43
N ALA A 64 -7.47 7.80 -5.52
CA ALA A 64 -7.79 8.79 -4.50
C ALA A 64 -6.66 8.97 -3.46
N LYS A 65 -6.61 10.15 -2.87
CA LYS A 65 -5.74 10.45 -1.74
C LYS A 65 -6.52 10.45 -0.43
N GLN A 66 -5.97 9.83 0.60
CA GLN A 66 -6.63 9.67 1.90
C GLN A 66 -5.61 9.64 3.05
N PHE A 67 -6.10 9.86 4.27
CA PHE A 67 -5.33 9.61 5.49
C PHE A 67 -5.64 8.21 6.00
N ILE A 68 -4.60 7.46 6.34
CA ILE A 68 -4.71 6.16 7.01
C ILE A 68 -3.92 6.18 8.31
N ASP A 69 -4.33 5.37 9.27
CA ASP A 69 -3.53 5.09 10.46
C ASP A 69 -2.31 4.26 10.05
N VAL A 70 -1.10 4.64 10.47
CA VAL A 70 0.11 3.90 10.08
C VAL A 70 0.11 2.44 10.55
N CYS A 71 -0.69 2.10 11.58
CA CYS A 71 -0.78 0.74 12.10
C CYS A 71 -1.40 -0.25 11.10
N VAL A 72 -2.06 0.23 10.04
CA VAL A 72 -2.66 -0.64 9.00
C VAL A 72 -1.67 -0.99 7.89
N ILE A 73 -0.48 -0.37 7.89
CA ILE A 73 0.57 -0.65 6.91
C ILE A 73 1.25 -1.96 7.30
N ASP A 74 1.08 -2.98 6.46
CA ASP A 74 1.65 -4.31 6.68
C ASP A 74 3.15 -4.35 6.39
N ARG A 75 3.55 -3.85 5.21
CA ARG A 75 4.94 -3.80 4.78
C ARG A 75 5.18 -2.70 3.75
N CYS A 76 6.45 -2.33 3.58
CA CYS A 76 6.89 -1.39 2.55
C CYS A 76 7.30 -2.16 1.30
N VAL A 77 6.79 -1.74 0.15
CA VAL A 77 7.15 -2.27 -1.17
C VAL A 77 7.62 -1.13 -2.07
N GLY A 78 8.42 -1.44 -3.09
CA GLY A 78 8.83 -0.51 -4.12
C GLY A 78 7.88 -0.52 -5.32
N PHE A 79 7.79 0.61 -6.03
CA PHE A 79 7.12 0.69 -7.33
C PHE A 79 8.14 1.03 -8.41
N LEU A 80 8.21 0.22 -9.46
CA LEU A 80 9.06 0.44 -10.62
C LEU A 80 8.21 0.86 -11.81
N GLU A 81 8.44 2.07 -12.30
CA GLU A 81 7.79 2.59 -13.49
C GLU A 81 8.49 2.06 -14.76
N VAL A 82 7.72 1.39 -15.61
CA VAL A 82 8.14 0.94 -16.95
C VAL A 82 7.07 1.42 -17.93
N GLU A 83 7.43 2.42 -18.73
CA GLU A 83 6.51 3.13 -19.62
C GLU A 83 5.31 3.74 -18.85
N ASN A 84 4.12 3.13 -18.96
CA ASN A 84 2.90 3.57 -18.28
C ASN A 84 2.37 2.52 -17.27
N LEU A 85 3.23 1.57 -16.88
CA LEU A 85 2.93 0.54 -15.89
C LEU A 85 3.84 0.72 -14.67
N TYR A 86 3.27 0.52 -13.50
CA TYR A 86 4.02 0.48 -12.24
C TYR A 86 4.01 -0.94 -11.72
N TYR A 87 5.18 -1.58 -11.71
CA TYR A 87 5.38 -2.92 -11.16
C TYR A 87 5.64 -2.84 -9.67
N ILE A 88 5.05 -3.76 -8.91
CA ILE A 88 5.21 -3.85 -7.46
C ILE A 88 6.40 -4.76 -7.17
N ILE A 89 7.44 -4.17 -6.59
CA ILE A 89 8.65 -4.87 -6.18
C ILE A 89 8.59 -5.05 -4.67
N ASP A 90 8.28 -6.28 -4.28
CA ASP A 90 8.37 -6.71 -2.90
C ASP A 90 9.72 -7.40 -2.72
N LYS A 91 10.69 -6.70 -2.12
CA LYS A 91 11.98 -7.32 -1.83
C LYS A 91 11.70 -8.35 -0.75
N LYS A 92 11.75 -9.64 -1.08
CA LYS A 92 11.80 -10.69 -0.06
C LYS A 92 13.02 -10.40 0.81
N VAL A 93 12.74 -9.92 1.99
CA VAL A 93 13.70 -9.79 3.07
C VAL A 93 13.65 -11.14 3.77
N ASP A 94 14.61 -12.00 3.46
CA ASP A 94 14.72 -13.31 4.11
C ASP A 94 15.09 -13.14 5.61
N ASP A 95 15.68 -11.99 5.99
CA ASP A 95 16.01 -11.61 7.37
C ASP A 95 15.62 -10.14 7.68
N PRO A 96 14.75 -9.86 8.68
CA PRO A 96 14.36 -8.50 9.04
C PRO A 96 15.52 -7.53 9.41
N ASP A 97 16.76 -8.02 9.58
CA ASP A 97 17.98 -7.20 9.73
C ASP A 97 18.77 -6.99 8.41
N ASP A 98 18.09 -7.00 7.26
CA ASP A 98 18.66 -6.57 5.98
C ASP A 98 18.84 -5.03 5.85
N SER A 99 18.86 -4.33 6.99
CA SER A 99 19.10 -2.88 7.09
C SER A 99 20.40 -2.44 6.41
N HIS A 100 21.40 -3.33 6.36
CA HIS A 100 22.69 -3.14 5.69
C HIS A 100 22.59 -2.99 4.16
N LEU A 101 21.50 -3.43 3.52
CA LEU A 101 21.29 -3.29 2.07
C LEU A 101 20.82 -1.89 1.65
N TYR A 102 20.53 -1.01 2.61
CA TYR A 102 20.06 0.36 2.38
C TYR A 102 21.11 1.42 2.74
N ILE A 103 22.35 1.00 3.01
CA ILE A 103 23.46 1.94 3.16
C ILE A 103 23.81 2.44 1.75
N SER A 104 23.36 3.64 1.39
CA SER A 104 23.97 4.38 0.31
C SER A 104 25.42 4.65 0.69
N GLU A 105 26.37 4.21 -0.14
CA GLU A 105 27.77 4.65 -0.06
C GLU A 105 27.78 6.17 -0.28
N GLU A 106 27.69 6.95 0.80
CA GLU A 106 28.08 8.35 0.79
C GLU A 106 29.61 8.40 0.81
N GLU A 107 30.18 8.84 -0.31
CA GLU A 107 31.60 9.14 -0.51
C GLU A 107 31.99 10.51 0.10
#